data_AF-A0AAD2DQS9-F1
#
_entry.id   AF-A0AAD2DQS9-F1
#
_cell.length_a   1.000
_cell.length_b   1.000
_cell.length_c   1.000
_cell.angle_alpha   90.00
_cell.angle_beta   90.00
_cell.angle_gamma   90.00
#
_symmetry.space_group_name_H-M   'P 1'
#
loop_
_entity.id
_entity.type
_entity.pdbx_description
1 polymer ?
#
loop_
_entity_poly.entity_id
_entity_poly.type
_entity_poly.pdbx_seq_one_letter_code
_entity_poly.pdbx_strand_id
1 'polypeptide(L)'
;MAPEPILLRTLKVLDHQIHRAEGLSFDECEHVPETLPYEVLMKTSAPPKSDVPLITPSNFPEADGFVFGFPTRFGMMAAQLKAFVDATRGLWRTRQLAGNLLGNV
;
A
#
# COMPACT_ATOMS: atom_id res chain seq x y z
N MET A 1 23.29 6.80 -21.84
CA MET A 1 22.04 7.13 -21.13
C MET A 1 21.86 6.04 -20.08
N ALA A 2 22.06 6.34 -18.80
CA ALA A 2 21.75 5.37 -17.74
C ALA A 2 20.21 5.26 -17.64
N PRO A 3 19.64 4.06 -17.38
CA PRO A 3 18.21 3.95 -17.13
C PRO A 3 17.84 4.81 -15.92
N GLU A 4 16.71 5.53 -15.99
CA GLU A 4 16.18 6.23 -14.82
C GLU A 4 15.80 5.19 -13.74
N PRO A 5 16.06 5.47 -12.44
CA PRO A 5 15.70 4.56 -11.37
C PRO A 5 14.16 4.44 -11.31
N ILE A 6 13.66 3.21 -11.36
CA ILE A 6 12.22 2.90 -11.24
C ILE A 6 11.84 3.02 -9.76
N LEU A 7 10.91 3.92 -9.42
CA LEU A 7 10.45 4.10 -8.04
C LEU A 7 9.34 3.09 -7.72
N LEU A 8 9.72 2.00 -7.03
CA LEU A 8 8.78 0.98 -6.57
C LEU A 8 8.42 1.17 -5.10
N ARG A 9 7.12 1.38 -4.83
CA ARG A 9 6.59 1.56 -3.47
C ARG A 9 5.91 0.32 -2.94
N THR A 10 6.20 -0.03 -1.69
CA THR A 10 5.53 -1.11 -0.98
C THR A 10 4.46 -0.56 -0.05
N LEU A 11 3.22 -0.98 -0.23
CA LEU A 11 2.06 -0.56 0.57
C LEU A 11 1.66 -1.65 1.56
N LYS A 12 1.80 -1.34 2.85
CA LYS A 12 1.48 -2.21 3.98
C LYS A 12 0.16 -1.83 4.63
N VAL A 13 -0.66 -2.83 4.94
CA VAL A 13 -1.86 -2.65 5.76
C VAL A 13 -1.63 -3.09 7.21
N LEU A 14 -0.69 -4.02 7.45
CA LEU A 14 -0.28 -4.50 8.77
C LEU A 14 1.20 -4.93 8.76
N ASP A 15 1.89 -4.73 9.88
CA ASP A 15 3.35 -4.79 9.98
C ASP A 15 4.01 -6.17 9.73
N HIS A 16 3.29 -7.27 9.97
CA HIS A 16 3.90 -8.59 10.16
C HIS A 16 3.79 -9.57 8.98
N GLN A 17 3.24 -9.16 7.84
CA GLN A 17 2.86 -10.11 6.76
C GLN A 17 3.54 -9.90 5.41
N ILE A 18 4.44 -8.91 5.27
CA ILE A 18 5.25 -8.82 4.04
C ILE A 18 6.56 -9.54 4.28
N HIS A 19 6.67 -10.76 3.76
CA HIS A 19 7.98 -11.31 3.43
C HIS A 19 8.57 -10.42 2.35
N ARG A 20 9.76 -9.84 2.61
CA ARG A 20 10.49 -9.06 1.59
C ARG A 20 10.53 -9.92 0.32
N ALA A 21 9.84 -9.49 -0.73
CA ALA A 21 9.88 -10.22 -1.99
C ALA A 21 11.33 -10.24 -2.47
N GLU A 22 11.95 -11.41 -2.49
CA GLU A 22 13.32 -11.57 -2.93
C GLU A 22 13.41 -11.24 -4.43
N GLY A 23 14.32 -10.33 -4.80
CA GLY A 23 14.57 -9.95 -6.20
C GLY A 23 13.99 -8.62 -6.66
N LEU A 24 13.23 -7.90 -5.81
CA LEU A 24 12.79 -6.52 -6.08
C LEU A 24 13.44 -5.56 -5.07
N SER A 25 14.18 -4.56 -5.57
CA SER A 25 14.59 -3.42 -4.75
C SER A 25 13.39 -2.50 -4.60
N PHE A 26 12.91 -2.34 -3.36
CA PHE A 26 11.86 -1.38 -3.02
C PHE A 26 12.53 -0.14 -2.44
N ASP A 27 12.24 1.02 -3.00
CA ASP A 27 12.81 2.28 -2.57
C ASP A 27 12.15 2.77 -1.28
N GLU A 28 10.84 2.59 -1.17
CA GLU A 28 10.05 3.14 -0.07
C GLU A 28 8.97 2.16 0.42
N CYS A 29 8.79 2.11 1.74
CA CYS A 29 7.74 1.34 2.39
C CYS A 29 6.80 2.33 3.07
N GLU A 30 5.51 2.23 2.76
CA GLU A 30 4.48 3.15 3.26
C GLU A 30 3.28 2.38 3.80
N HIS A 31 2.58 2.96 4.77
CA HIS A 31 1.45 2.34 5.43
C HIS A 31 0.13 2.95 4.95
N VAL A 32 -0.86 2.09 4.69
CA VAL A 32 -2.21 2.52 4.36
C VAL A 32 -2.86 3.10 5.63
N PRO A 33 -3.59 4.23 5.53
CA PRO A 33 -4.30 4.80 6.67
C PRO A 33 -5.27 3.80 7.30
N GLU A 34 -5.21 3.70 8.63
CA GLU A 34 -6.14 2.88 9.40
C GLU A 34 -7.55 3.51 9.36
N THR A 35 -8.57 2.69 9.13
CA THR A 35 -9.97 3.12 9.02
C THR A 35 -10.77 2.89 10.30
N LEU A 36 -10.26 2.03 11.19
CA LEU A 36 -10.91 1.73 12.47
C LEU A 36 -10.58 2.77 13.55
N PRO A 37 -11.56 3.16 14.39
CA PRO A 37 -11.31 3.95 15.58
C PRO A 37 -10.35 3.25 16.55
N TYR A 38 -9.56 4.04 17.28
CA TYR A 38 -8.55 3.53 18.24
C TYR A 38 -9.13 2.55 19.27
N GLU A 39 -10.33 2.85 19.77
CA GLU A 39 -11.06 2.01 20.73
C GLU A 39 -11.43 0.61 20.18
N VAL A 40 -11.61 0.50 18.86
CA VAL A 40 -11.86 -0.78 18.19
C VAL A 40 -10.55 -1.52 18.00
N LEU A 41 -9.49 -0.82 17.58
CA LEU A 41 -8.15 -1.39 17.40
C LEU A 41 -7.63 -2.09 18.66
N MET A 42 -7.80 -1.45 19.83
CA MET A 42 -7.39 -2.00 21.13
C MET A 42 -8.12 -3.31 21.48
N LYS A 43 -9.34 -3.51 20.97
CA LYS A 43 -10.11 -4.75 21.18
C LYS A 43 -9.70 -5.88 20.23
N THR A 44 -8.98 -5.57 19.16
CA THR A 44 -8.62 -6.52 18.10
C THR A 44 -7.26 -7.21 18.30
N SER A 45 -6.58 -6.99 19.43
CA SER A 45 -5.17 -7.39 19.63
C SER A 45 -4.27 -6.95 18.46
N ALA A 46 -4.62 -5.83 17.82
CA ALA A 46 -3.86 -5.28 16.71
C ALA A 46 -2.49 -4.81 17.23
N PRO A 47 -1.39 -5.10 16.53
CA PRO A 47 -0.07 -4.63 16.93
C PRO A 47 0.01 -3.09 16.96
N PRO A 48 0.93 -2.52 17.74
CA PRO A 48 1.15 -1.07 17.78
C PRO A 48 1.48 -0.51 16.39
N LYS A 49 1.14 0.76 16.16
CA LYS A 49 1.43 1.45 14.90
C LYS A 49 2.94 1.44 14.62
N SER A 50 3.30 1.07 13.39
CA SER A 50 4.66 1.22 12.88
C SER A 50 5.03 2.68 12.68
N ASP A 51 6.32 3.02 12.77
CA ASP A 51 6.87 4.35 12.44
C ASP A 51 6.98 4.61 10.93
N VAL A 52 6.36 3.75 10.12
CA VAL A 52 6.36 3.81 8.65
C VAL A 52 5.49 5.00 8.19
N PRO A 53 5.95 5.80 7.21
CA PRO A 53 5.18 6.94 6.69
C PRO A 53 3.83 6.49 6.11
N LEU A 54 2.81 7.34 6.29
CA LEU A 54 1.47 7.10 5.73
C LEU A 54 1.40 7.55 4.27
N ILE A 55 0.88 6.69 3.41
CA ILE A 55 0.60 7.07 2.02
C ILE A 55 -0.73 7.81 1.91
N THR A 56 -0.79 8.84 1.07
CA THR A 56 -2.05 9.49 0.67
C THR A 56 -2.40 9.14 -0.78
N PRO A 57 -3.69 9.15 -1.17
CA PRO A 57 -4.07 8.93 -2.56
C PRO A 57 -3.37 9.87 -3.54
N SER A 58 -3.05 11.12 -3.13
CA SER A 58 -2.34 12.07 -3.98
C SER A 58 -0.91 11.67 -4.35
N ASN A 59 -0.26 10.80 -3.57
CA ASN A 59 1.10 10.33 -3.87
C ASN A 59 1.14 9.18 -4.89
N PHE A 60 -0.03 8.63 -5.28
CA PHE A 60 -0.10 7.50 -6.21
C PHE A 60 0.53 7.75 -7.60
N PRO A 61 0.39 8.94 -8.21
CA PRO A 61 0.98 9.20 -9.53
C PRO A 61 2.50 9.34 -9.52
N GLU A 62 3.13 9.50 -8.35
CA GLU A 62 4.58 9.74 -8.23
C GLU A 62 5.40 8.46 -8.35
N ALA A 63 4.78 7.28 -8.21
CA ALA A 63 5.46 5.99 -8.27
C ALA A 63 5.21 5.27 -9.60
N ASP A 64 6.24 4.59 -10.09
CA ASP A 64 6.19 3.76 -11.30
C ASP A 64 5.49 2.42 -11.06
N GLY A 65 5.40 1.99 -9.80
CA GLY A 65 4.74 0.76 -9.44
C GLY A 65 4.45 0.59 -7.96
N PHE A 66 3.48 -0.27 -7.68
CA PHE A 66 3.04 -0.60 -6.33
C PHE A 66 3.05 -2.10 -6.09
N VAL A 67 3.57 -2.45 -4.92
CA VAL A 67 3.45 -3.79 -4.36
C VAL A 67 2.60 -3.70 -3.10
N PHE A 68 1.49 -4.43 -3.08
CA PHE A 68 0.62 -4.49 -1.92
C PHE A 68 0.96 -5.71 -1.08
N GLY A 69 1.06 -5.53 0.24
CA GLY A 69 1.07 -6.64 1.17
C GLY A 69 0.10 -6.43 2.30
N PHE A 70 -0.90 -7.29 2.33
CA PHE A 70 -2.02 -7.24 3.26
C PHE A 70 -2.47 -8.66 3.59
N PRO A 71 -2.97 -8.91 4.81
CA PRO A 71 -3.55 -10.21 5.12
C PRO A 71 -4.77 -10.45 4.24
N THR A 72 -4.86 -11.64 3.64
CA THR A 72 -6.08 -12.07 2.97
C THR A 72 -6.97 -12.76 3.99
N ARG A 73 -8.22 -12.31 4.10
CA ARG A 73 -9.26 -13.03 4.85
C ARG A 73 -10.30 -13.51 3.85
N PHE A 74 -10.47 -14.83 3.75
CA PHE A 74 -11.35 -15.47 2.75
C PHE A 74 -11.00 -15.08 1.29
N GLY A 75 -9.72 -14.87 0.99
CA GLY A 75 -9.27 -14.47 -0.34
C GLY A 75 -9.64 -13.03 -0.72
N MET A 76 -10.18 -12.24 0.22
CA MET A 76 -10.51 -10.84 0.00
C MET A 76 -9.40 -9.90 0.48
N MET A 77 -9.37 -8.73 -0.16
CA MET A 77 -8.55 -7.59 0.26
C MET A 77 -8.93 -7.09 1.65
N ALA A 78 -7.94 -6.62 2.41
CA ALA A 78 -8.18 -5.94 3.67
C ALA A 78 -9.05 -4.68 3.47
N ALA A 79 -9.97 -4.41 4.41
CA ALA A 79 -10.93 -3.32 4.29
C ALA A 79 -10.25 -1.95 4.16
N GLN A 80 -9.13 -1.74 4.85
CA GLN A 80 -8.33 -0.52 4.78
C GLN A 80 -7.77 -0.29 3.37
N LEU A 81 -7.16 -1.31 2.75
CA LEU A 81 -6.63 -1.19 1.39
C LEU A 81 -7.75 -0.98 0.38
N LYS A 82 -8.88 -1.67 0.56
CA LYS A 82 -10.05 -1.47 -0.31
C LYS A 82 -10.56 -0.03 -0.25
N ALA A 83 -10.69 0.53 0.95
CA ALA A 83 -11.12 1.91 1.16
C ALA A 83 -10.14 2.92 0.54
N PHE A 84 -8.84 2.64 0.67
CA PHE A 84 -7.79 3.47 0.10
C PHE A 84 -7.78 3.44 -1.44
N VAL A 85 -7.90 2.26 -2.06
CA VAL A 85 -8.07 2.13 -3.52
C VAL A 85 -9.38 2.78 -3.99
N ASP A 86 -10.46 2.71 -3.20
CA ASP A 86 -11.70 3.43 -3.52
C ASP A 86 -11.51 4.96 -3.50
N ALA A 87 -10.57 5.48 -2.72
CA ALA A 87 -10.25 6.91 -2.69
C ALA A 87 -9.48 7.39 -3.94
N THR A 88 -8.85 6.50 -4.70
CA THR A 88 -8.12 6.85 -5.93
C THR A 88 -8.99 6.95 -7.19
N ARG A 89 -10.32 6.89 -7.05
CA ARG A 89 -11.30 7.01 -8.17
C ARG A 89 -11.08 8.23 -9.06
N GLY A 90 -10.64 9.35 -8.49
CA GLY A 90 -10.31 10.57 -9.25
C GLY A 90 -9.13 10.37 -10.20
N LEU A 91 -8.07 9.73 -9.71
CA LEU A 91 -6.86 9.41 -10.47
C LEU A 91 -7.11 8.36 -11.56
N TRP A 92 -8.01 7.41 -11.28
CA TRP A 92 -8.45 6.44 -12.29
C TRP A 92 -9.17 7.14 -13.45
N ARG A 93 -10.07 8.08 -13.17
CA ARG A 93 -10.79 8.83 -14.22
C ARG A 93 -9.85 9.63 -15.12
N THR A 94 -8.75 10.15 -14.57
CA THR A 94 -7.74 10.91 -15.32
C THR A 94 -6.67 10.03 -15.96
N ARG A 95 -6.77 8.70 -15.86
CA ARG A 95 -5.77 7.72 -16.33
C ARG A 95 -4.36 7.93 -15.77
N GLN A 96 -4.24 8.59 -14.61
CA GLN A 96 -2.93 8.85 -13.99
C GLN A 96 -2.26 7.59 -13.41
N LEU A 97 -3.00 6.49 -13.33
CA LEU A 97 -2.49 5.17 -12.89
C LEU A 97 -2.22 4.22 -14.07
N ALA A 98 -2.39 4.69 -15.31
CA ALA A 98 -2.21 3.86 -16.49
C ALA A 98 -0.73 3.72 -16.83
N GLY A 99 -0.23 2.47 -16.82
CA GLY A 99 1.18 2.16 -17.08
C GLY A 99 1.96 1.73 -15.84
N ASN A 100 1.39 1.92 -14.64
CA ASN A 100 2.06 1.53 -13.40
C ASN A 100 2.08 0.01 -13.24
N LEU A 101 3.21 -0.50 -12.74
CA LEU A 101 3.36 -1.90 -12.38
C LEU A 101 2.56 -2.19 -11.10
N LEU A 102 1.74 -3.24 -11.11
CA LEU A 102 0.96 -3.67 -9.95
C LEU A 102 1.28 -5.12 -9.60
N GLY A 103 1.68 -5.35 -8.35
CA GLY A 103 1.98 -6.67 -7.80
C GLY A 103 1.39 -6.89 -6.41
N ASN A 104 1.18 -8.15 -6.04
CA ASN A 104 0.79 -8.57 -4.69
C ASN A 104 1.86 -9.53 -4.16
N VAL A 105 2.28 -9.36 -2.92
CA VAL A 105 3.34 -10.17 -2.28
C VAL A 105 2.89 -10.74 -0.95
#